data_AF-A0A1E5L957-F1
#
_entry.id   AF-A0A1E5L957-F1
#
_cell.length_a   1.000
_cell.length_b   1.000
_cell.length_c   1.000
_cell.angle_alpha   90.00
_cell.angle_beta   90.00
_cell.angle_gamma   90.00
#
_symmetry.space_group_name_H-M   'P 1'
#
loop_
_entity.id
_entity.type
_entity.pdbx_description
1 polymer ?
#
loop_
_entity_poly.entity_id
_entity_poly.type
_entity_poly.pdbx_seq_one_letter_code
_entity_poly.pdbx_strand_id
1 'polypeptide(L)'
;MEDFKQLVRQHALTFAWAISLIAIAGSFYFSEVMGFIPCVLCWHQRVAVYLIAILLSVAAYKDNLRIAKVYVLPLAFLGSTISLYHYALQKKFLPEFLKSDTGCTIGVPCDGIYIQWLGFITIPFLALTAFMMIAITILTVMYFNKDRADAPESLEISNNLERNTKTEPSVPSFAILRRLYITCLGYMVLGLCSGLFYREYTKFHNYYGDTNLSVMHTHALTLGFLFFLIVICLEVTIRISRYKGFEAFFLYYNLGLIITILHLGWRGLLQIWGTTLNIAHVAGFGHFLLSIGLIMFFRCLWFAIKKT
;
A
#
# COMPACT_ATOMS: atom_id res chain seq x y z
N MET A 1 23.11 6.36 10.87
CA MET A 1 21.89 7.15 10.55
C MET A 1 21.98 7.75 9.15
N GLU A 2 23.16 8.18 8.70
CA GLU A 2 23.35 8.76 7.36
C GLU A 2 23.12 7.76 6.22
N ASP A 3 23.61 6.51 6.34
CA ASP A 3 23.42 5.47 5.31
C ASP A 3 21.95 5.19 5.00
N PHE A 4 21.11 5.29 6.04
CA PHE A 4 19.68 5.10 5.94
C PHE A 4 18.99 6.24 5.19
N LYS A 5 19.33 7.50 5.54
CA LYS A 5 18.84 8.68 4.82
C LYS A 5 19.26 8.64 3.34
N GLN A 6 20.46 8.14 3.06
CA GLN A 6 20.98 7.99 1.70
C GLN A 6 20.25 6.90 0.91
N LEU A 7 19.97 5.75 1.51
CA LEU A 7 19.20 4.68 0.87
C LEU A 7 17.77 5.11 0.52
N VAL A 8 17.08 5.76 1.47
CA VAL A 8 15.73 6.29 1.24
C VAL A 8 15.74 7.30 0.10
N ARG A 9 16.73 8.20 0.07
CA ARG A 9 16.86 9.18 -1.02
C ARG A 9 17.04 8.51 -2.39
N GLN A 10 17.88 7.48 -2.46
CA GLN A 10 18.19 6.77 -3.72
C GLN A 10 16.99 5.99 -4.28
N HIS A 11 16.14 5.41 -3.43
CA HIS A 11 15.08 4.51 -3.89
C HIS A 11 13.67 5.11 -3.85
N ALA A 12 13.46 6.21 -3.13
CA ALA A 12 12.11 6.74 -2.91
C ALA A 12 11.46 7.32 -4.17
N LEU A 13 12.22 7.95 -5.08
CA LEU A 13 11.65 8.43 -6.35
C LEU A 13 11.19 7.27 -7.24
N THR A 14 12.00 6.21 -7.32
CA THR A 14 11.66 4.97 -8.04
C THR A 14 10.46 4.28 -7.40
N PHE A 15 10.36 4.27 -6.07
CA PHE A 15 9.22 3.72 -5.35
C PHE A 15 7.93 4.52 -5.61
N ALA A 16 7.98 5.86 -5.53
CA ALA A 16 6.85 6.71 -5.87
C ALA A 16 6.41 6.53 -7.32
N TRP A 17 7.37 6.40 -8.25
CA TRP A 17 7.09 6.10 -9.65
C TRP A 17 6.41 4.74 -9.83
N ALA A 18 6.87 3.69 -9.15
CA ALA A 18 6.24 2.38 -9.19
C ALA A 18 4.77 2.41 -8.72
N ILE A 19 4.47 3.16 -7.65
CA ILE A 19 3.08 3.36 -7.19
C ILE A 19 2.23 4.01 -8.28
N SER A 20 2.75 5.04 -8.94
CA SER A 20 2.03 5.74 -10.01
C SER A 20 1.73 4.84 -11.21
N LEU A 21 2.65 3.92 -11.56
CA LEU A 21 2.43 2.94 -12.62
C LEU A 21 1.35 1.92 -12.26
N ILE A 22 1.33 1.43 -11.01
CA ILE A 22 0.29 0.52 -10.52
C ILE A 22 -1.08 1.22 -10.57
N ALA A 23 -1.15 2.49 -10.20
CA ALA A 23 -2.38 3.26 -10.28
C ALA A 23 -2.87 3.46 -11.74
N ILE A 24 -1.95 3.69 -12.68
CA ILE A 24 -2.26 3.73 -14.12
C ILE A 24 -2.79 2.37 -14.59
N ALA A 25 -2.07 1.28 -14.28
CA ALA A 25 -2.46 -0.07 -14.67
C ALA A 25 -3.84 -0.45 -14.13
N GLY A 26 -4.12 -0.13 -12.86
CA GLY A 26 -5.45 -0.31 -12.26
C GLY A 26 -6.52 0.52 -12.97
N SER A 27 -6.22 1.78 -13.30
CA SER A 27 -7.13 2.64 -14.05
C SER A 27 -7.46 2.10 -15.44
N PHE A 28 -6.49 1.54 -16.17
CA PHE A 28 -6.74 0.90 -17.47
C PHE A 28 -7.53 -0.39 -17.31
N TYR A 29 -7.20 -1.22 -16.32
CA TYR A 29 -7.90 -2.47 -16.05
C TYR A 29 -9.40 -2.26 -15.79
N PHE A 30 -9.76 -1.26 -14.97
CA PHE A 30 -11.17 -0.97 -14.70
C PHE A 30 -11.94 -0.47 -15.94
N SER A 31 -11.27 0.27 -16.83
CA SER A 31 -11.87 0.82 -18.06
C SER A 31 -12.05 -0.27 -19.12
N GLU A 32 -10.96 -0.96 -19.48
CA GLU A 32 -10.92 -1.85 -20.65
C GLU A 32 -11.41 -3.26 -20.34
N VAL A 33 -11.10 -3.79 -19.14
CA VAL A 33 -11.42 -5.18 -18.80
C VAL A 33 -12.75 -5.29 -18.09
N MET A 34 -13.03 -4.40 -17.14
CA MET A 34 -14.28 -4.42 -16.37
C MET A 34 -15.40 -3.58 -17.01
N GLY A 35 -15.09 -2.80 -18.06
CA GLY A 35 -16.07 -1.98 -18.78
C GLY A 35 -16.67 -0.83 -17.96
N PHE A 36 -15.98 -0.37 -16.91
CA PHE A 36 -16.48 0.71 -16.07
C PHE A 36 -16.28 2.07 -16.73
N ILE A 37 -17.38 2.72 -17.05
CA ILE A 37 -17.37 4.05 -17.64
C ILE A 37 -16.98 5.06 -16.54
N PRO A 38 -15.90 5.83 -16.71
CA PRO A 38 -15.47 6.78 -15.69
C PRO A 38 -16.44 7.97 -15.64
N CYS A 39 -16.81 8.38 -14.42
CA CYS A 39 -17.53 9.63 -14.22
C CYS A 39 -16.59 10.84 -14.35
N VAL A 40 -17.16 12.05 -14.36
CA VAL A 40 -16.39 13.30 -14.49
C VAL A 40 -15.34 13.44 -13.37
N LEU A 41 -15.68 13.12 -12.11
CA LEU A 41 -14.73 13.17 -10.99
C LEU A 41 -13.60 12.13 -11.13
N CYS A 42 -13.92 10.90 -11.54
CA CYS A 42 -12.91 9.88 -11.86
C CYS A 42 -11.99 10.32 -12.98
N TRP A 43 -12.50 11.02 -13.99
CA TRP A 43 -11.69 11.52 -15.09
C TRP A 43 -10.64 12.54 -14.61
N HIS A 44 -11.03 13.46 -13.73
CA HIS A 44 -10.09 14.42 -13.12
C HIS A 44 -8.99 13.70 -12.30
N GLN A 45 -9.36 12.66 -11.55
CA GLN A 45 -8.39 11.83 -10.82
C GLN A 45 -7.43 11.10 -11.78
N ARG A 46 -7.92 10.55 -12.90
CA ARG A 46 -7.08 9.88 -13.92
C ARG A 46 -6.06 10.84 -14.53
N VAL A 47 -6.48 12.05 -14.93
CA VAL A 47 -5.58 13.07 -15.49
C VAL A 47 -4.47 13.42 -14.50
N ALA A 48 -4.80 13.58 -13.22
CA ALA A 48 -3.82 13.85 -12.17
C ALA A 48 -2.81 12.70 -12.02
N VAL A 49 -3.27 11.44 -11.92
CA VAL A 49 -2.36 10.27 -11.80
C VAL A 49 -1.44 10.15 -13.00
N TYR A 50 -1.96 10.36 -14.22
CA TYR A 50 -1.18 10.16 -15.44
C TYR A 50 -0.07 11.21 -15.55
N LEU A 51 -0.40 12.45 -15.22
CA LEU A 51 0.57 13.54 -15.21
C LEU A 51 1.61 13.36 -14.09
N ILE A 52 1.21 12.88 -12.91
CA ILE A 52 2.14 12.52 -11.82
C ILE A 52 3.11 11.42 -12.26
N ALA A 53 2.64 10.38 -12.96
CA ALA A 53 3.50 9.28 -13.39
C ALA A 53 4.57 9.72 -14.39
N ILE A 54 4.20 10.59 -15.34
CA ILE A 54 5.14 11.19 -16.30
C ILE A 54 6.17 12.04 -15.55
N LEU A 55 5.73 12.91 -14.64
CA LEU A 55 6.63 13.78 -13.87
C LEU A 55 7.57 12.98 -12.96
N LEU A 56 7.08 11.94 -12.30
CA LEU A 56 7.89 11.05 -11.47
C LEU A 56 8.89 10.24 -12.29
N SER A 57 8.54 9.83 -13.52
CA SER A 57 9.49 9.14 -14.41
C SER A 57 10.70 10.03 -14.72
N VAL A 58 10.47 11.31 -15.03
CA VAL A 58 11.54 12.28 -15.32
C VAL A 58 12.32 12.62 -14.05
N ALA A 59 11.62 12.77 -12.91
CA ALA A 59 12.25 13.04 -11.62
C ALA A 59 13.16 11.88 -11.18
N ALA A 60 12.73 10.62 -11.37
CA ALA A 60 13.50 9.43 -11.05
C ALA A 60 14.68 9.24 -12.01
N TYR A 61 14.50 9.48 -13.32
CA TYR A 61 15.60 9.37 -14.29
C TYR A 61 16.69 10.44 -14.08
N LYS A 62 16.30 11.66 -13.71
CA LYS A 62 17.23 12.79 -13.50
C LYS A 62 17.67 12.98 -12.05
N ASP A 63 17.24 12.11 -11.13
CA ASP A 63 17.39 12.26 -9.67
C ASP A 63 17.05 13.68 -9.15
N ASN A 64 16.09 14.34 -9.80
CA ASN A 64 15.80 15.75 -9.57
C ASN A 64 14.59 15.95 -8.65
N LEU A 65 14.87 16.05 -7.35
CA LEU A 65 13.87 16.25 -6.29
C LEU A 65 13.09 17.56 -6.40
N ARG A 66 13.61 18.56 -7.12
CA ARG A 66 12.89 19.83 -7.33
C ARG A 66 11.63 19.62 -8.16
N ILE A 67 11.68 18.71 -9.14
CA ILE A 67 10.53 18.38 -9.99
C ILE A 67 9.42 17.74 -9.15
N ALA A 68 9.77 16.76 -8.31
CA ALA A 68 8.82 16.10 -7.42
C ALA A 68 8.18 17.09 -6.42
N LYS A 69 8.96 17.98 -5.83
CA LYS A 69 8.47 18.99 -4.88
C LYS A 69 7.54 20.02 -5.53
N VAL A 70 7.93 20.59 -6.67
CA VAL A 70 7.23 21.73 -7.27
C VAL A 70 5.98 21.29 -8.03
N TYR A 71 6.04 20.14 -8.72
CA TYR A 71 4.96 19.73 -9.62
C TYR A 71 4.15 18.56 -9.08
N VAL A 72 4.80 17.52 -8.54
CA VAL A 72 4.09 16.30 -8.12
C VAL A 72 3.31 16.53 -6.84
N LEU A 73 3.87 17.26 -5.87
CA LEU A 73 3.22 17.45 -4.56
C LEU A 73 1.91 18.25 -4.65
N PRO A 74 1.82 19.41 -5.35
CA PRO A 74 0.53 20.10 -5.50
C PRO A 74 -0.50 19.28 -6.26
N LEU A 75 -0.05 18.52 -7.26
CA LEU A 75 -0.93 17.69 -8.08
C LEU A 75 -1.47 16.48 -7.30
N ALA A 76 -0.64 15.86 -6.46
CA ALA A 76 -1.06 14.82 -5.53
C ALA A 76 -2.03 15.38 -4.47
N PHE A 77 -1.80 16.60 -3.97
CA PHE A 77 -2.72 17.25 -3.04
C PHE A 77 -4.09 17.51 -3.68
N LEU A 78 -4.13 18.06 -4.89
CA LEU A 78 -5.38 18.28 -5.64
C LEU A 78 -6.12 16.95 -5.91
N GLY A 79 -5.38 15.93 -6.37
CA GLY A 79 -5.93 14.59 -6.61
C GLY A 79 -6.51 13.95 -5.35
N SER A 80 -5.83 14.08 -4.21
CA SER A 80 -6.31 13.63 -2.90
C SER A 80 -7.60 14.34 -2.49
N THR A 81 -7.68 15.67 -2.62
CA THR A 81 -8.88 16.44 -2.26
C THR A 81 -10.08 16.04 -3.12
N ILE A 82 -9.89 15.87 -4.44
CA ILE A 82 -10.94 15.41 -5.35
C ILE A 82 -11.38 13.98 -5.01
N SER A 83 -10.44 13.08 -4.70
CA SER A 83 -10.73 11.69 -4.34
C SER A 83 -11.47 11.58 -3.01
N LEU A 84 -11.11 12.42 -2.03
CA LEU A 84 -11.78 12.49 -0.74
C LEU A 84 -13.22 13.00 -0.89
N TYR A 85 -13.43 14.07 -1.68
CA TYR A 85 -14.77 14.57 -2.00
C TYR A 85 -15.62 13.50 -2.68
N HIS A 86 -15.06 12.82 -3.68
CA HIS A 86 -15.78 11.78 -4.42
C HIS A 86 -16.12 10.57 -3.55
N TYR A 87 -15.22 10.15 -2.67
CA TYR A 87 -15.48 9.10 -1.69
C TYR A 87 -16.62 9.47 -0.74
N ALA A 88 -16.59 10.70 -0.20
CA ALA A 88 -17.63 11.20 0.69
C ALA A 88 -18.99 11.35 0.00
N LEU A 89 -18.99 11.68 -1.30
CA LEU A 89 -20.18 11.72 -2.15
C LEU A 89 -20.81 10.32 -2.30
N GLN A 90 -20.01 9.30 -2.64
CA GLN A 90 -20.49 7.91 -2.79
C GLN A 90 -21.06 7.34 -1.49
N LYS A 91 -20.43 7.65 -0.36
CA LYS A 91 -20.88 7.18 0.96
C LYS A 91 -21.98 8.04 1.59
N LYS A 92 -22.50 9.03 0.86
CA LYS A 92 -23.57 9.93 1.30
C LYS A 92 -23.27 10.64 2.64
N PHE A 93 -21.99 10.86 2.95
CA PHE A 93 -21.58 11.64 4.12
C PHE A 93 -21.83 13.15 3.94
N LEU A 94 -22.03 13.61 2.71
CA LEU A 94 -22.24 15.03 2.41
C LEU A 94 -23.69 15.48 2.68
N PRO A 95 -23.87 16.65 3.34
CA PRO A 95 -25.17 17.31 3.43
C PRO A 95 -25.67 17.72 2.05
N GLU A 96 -27.00 17.82 1.89
CA GLU A 96 -27.66 17.99 0.59
C GLU A 96 -27.18 19.21 -0.20
N PHE A 97 -26.79 20.30 0.46
CA PHE A 97 -26.29 21.51 -0.22
C PHE A 97 -24.89 21.37 -0.85
N LEU A 98 -24.09 20.38 -0.46
CA LEU A 98 -22.76 20.11 -1.05
C LEU A 98 -22.81 19.03 -2.14
N LYS A 99 -23.96 18.37 -2.31
CA LYS A 99 -24.19 17.47 -3.44
C LYS A 99 -24.26 18.38 -4.66
N SER A 100 -23.32 18.22 -5.59
CA SER A 100 -23.46 18.86 -6.88
C SER A 100 -24.75 18.33 -7.49
N ASP A 101 -25.76 19.18 -7.60
CA ASP A 101 -27.04 18.89 -8.24
C ASP A 101 -26.76 18.72 -9.75
N THR A 102 -26.21 17.57 -10.13
CA THR A 102 -26.04 17.18 -11.53
C THR A 102 -27.39 16.67 -12.04
N GLY A 103 -28.41 17.52 -11.97
CA GLY A 103 -29.76 17.28 -12.48
C GLY A 103 -29.85 17.25 -14.01
N CYS A 104 -28.74 17.51 -14.71
CA CYS A 104 -28.59 17.36 -16.16
C CYS A 104 -27.11 17.15 -16.51
N THR A 105 -26.54 15.97 -16.24
CA THR A 105 -25.22 15.59 -16.79
C THR A 105 -25.34 14.56 -17.89
N ILE A 106 -24.70 14.85 -19.03
CA ILE A 106 -24.48 13.89 -20.11
C ILE A 106 -23.41 12.90 -19.61
N GLY A 107 -23.83 11.75 -19.09
CA GLY A 107 -22.92 10.68 -18.66
C GLY A 107 -23.35 9.95 -17.38
N VAL A 108 -22.47 9.08 -16.89
CA VAL A 108 -22.71 8.29 -15.67
C VAL A 108 -22.58 9.15 -14.41
N PRO A 109 -23.46 8.95 -13.41
CA PRO A 109 -23.46 9.78 -12.21
C PRO A 109 -22.25 9.46 -11.31
N CYS A 110 -21.74 10.47 -10.61
CA CYS A 110 -20.52 10.33 -9.81
C CYS A 110 -20.75 9.63 -8.46
N ASP A 111 -21.99 9.55 -7.99
CA ASP A 111 -22.37 8.82 -6.77
C ASP A 111 -22.53 7.30 -7.00
N GLY A 112 -22.51 6.86 -8.26
CA GLY A 112 -22.54 5.45 -8.63
C GLY A 112 -21.36 4.66 -8.05
N ILE A 113 -21.67 3.50 -7.48
CA ILE A 113 -20.70 2.60 -6.83
C ILE A 113 -20.53 1.36 -7.70
N TYR A 114 -19.44 1.30 -8.47
CA TYR A 114 -19.09 0.13 -9.30
C TYR A 114 -18.53 -1.04 -8.49
N ILE A 115 -17.67 -0.73 -7.51
CA ILE A 115 -17.04 -1.71 -6.62
C ILE A 115 -17.19 -1.21 -5.19
N GLN A 116 -17.65 -2.10 -4.32
CA GLN A 116 -17.67 -1.89 -2.87
C GLN A 116 -17.13 -3.14 -2.17
N TRP A 117 -15.82 -3.18 -1.96
CA TRP A 117 -15.21 -4.25 -1.17
C TRP A 117 -15.24 -3.89 0.32
N LEU A 118 -15.52 -4.88 1.17
CA LEU A 118 -15.61 -4.71 2.64
C LEU A 118 -16.61 -3.64 3.12
N GLY A 119 -17.55 -3.21 2.27
CA GLY A 119 -18.52 -2.17 2.61
C GLY A 119 -18.00 -0.73 2.55
N PHE A 120 -16.67 -0.52 2.44
CA PHE A 120 -16.07 0.82 2.43
C PHE A 120 -15.08 1.07 1.28
N ILE A 121 -14.44 0.05 0.71
CA ILE A 121 -13.43 0.23 -0.34
C ILE A 121 -14.12 0.46 -1.68
N THR A 122 -14.03 1.68 -2.18
CA THR A 122 -14.52 2.08 -3.51
C THR A 122 -13.36 2.54 -4.39
N ILE A 123 -13.61 2.72 -5.70
CA ILE A 123 -12.59 3.17 -6.65
C ILE A 123 -11.94 4.51 -6.23
N PRO A 124 -12.71 5.54 -5.80
CA PRO A 124 -12.13 6.79 -5.28
C PRO A 124 -11.26 6.60 -4.03
N PHE A 125 -11.59 5.63 -3.18
CA PHE A 125 -10.77 5.33 -2.01
C PHE A 125 -9.40 4.77 -2.41
N LEU A 126 -9.34 3.89 -3.42
CA LEU A 126 -8.08 3.38 -3.97
C LEU A 126 -7.23 4.48 -4.62
N ALA A 127 -7.87 5.45 -5.29
CA ALA A 127 -7.17 6.61 -5.82
C ALA A 127 -6.60 7.49 -4.69
N LEU A 128 -7.40 7.75 -3.64
CA LEU A 128 -6.97 8.52 -2.48
C LEU A 128 -5.75 7.90 -1.79
N THR A 129 -5.73 6.57 -1.59
CA THR A 129 -4.57 5.91 -0.97
C THR A 129 -3.32 6.04 -1.83
N ALA A 130 -3.43 5.91 -3.16
CA ALA A 130 -2.30 6.09 -4.07
C ALA A 130 -1.72 7.52 -4.00
N PHE A 131 -2.55 8.55 -4.08
CA PHE A 131 -2.10 9.94 -3.98
C PHE A 131 -1.44 10.24 -2.62
N MET A 132 -2.01 9.74 -1.53
CA MET A 132 -1.44 9.89 -0.19
C MET A 132 -0.09 9.19 -0.06
N MET A 133 0.05 7.96 -0.57
CA MET A 133 1.33 7.25 -0.54
C MET A 133 2.42 7.99 -1.34
N ILE A 134 2.08 8.54 -2.51
CA ILE A 134 3.00 9.34 -3.32
C ILE A 134 3.41 10.61 -2.57
N ALA A 135 2.45 11.34 -2.00
CA ALA A 135 2.71 12.56 -1.24
C ALA A 135 3.61 12.31 -0.02
N ILE A 136 3.31 11.27 0.77
CA ILE A 136 4.11 10.88 1.95
C ILE A 136 5.54 10.54 1.53
N THR A 137 5.71 9.73 0.48
CA THR A 137 7.03 9.33 -0.01
C THR A 137 7.88 10.54 -0.37
N ILE A 138 7.30 11.52 -1.09
CA ILE A 138 8.00 12.75 -1.47
C ILE A 138 8.33 13.62 -0.25
N LEU A 139 7.38 13.77 0.68
CA LEU A 139 7.59 14.55 1.91
C LEU A 139 8.69 13.94 2.79
N THR A 140 8.74 12.62 2.92
CA THR A 140 9.79 11.91 3.66
C THR A 140 11.17 12.18 3.07
N VAL A 141 11.32 12.13 1.74
CA VAL A 141 12.61 12.45 1.09
C VAL A 141 12.98 13.91 1.29
N MET A 142 12.02 14.82 1.20
CA MET A 142 12.25 16.25 1.42
C MET A 142 12.71 16.55 2.85
N TYR A 143 12.10 15.91 3.84
CA TYR A 143 12.50 16.03 5.24
C TYR A 143 13.95 15.61 5.43
N PHE A 144 14.35 14.45 4.91
CA PHE A 144 15.73 13.98 5.01
C PHE A 144 16.74 14.80 4.19
N ASN A 145 16.31 15.44 3.10
CA ASN A 145 17.20 16.29 2.30
C ASN A 145 17.42 17.66 2.95
N LYS A 146 16.48 18.15 3.76
CA LYS A 146 16.60 19.41 4.50
C LYS A 146 17.71 19.32 5.57
N ASP A 147 17.78 18.21 6.31
CA ASP A 147 18.78 17.98 7.37
C ASP A 147 20.24 18.06 6.89
N ARG A 148 20.49 17.89 5.59
CA ARG A 148 21.83 17.96 4.99
C ARG A 148 22.24 19.38 4.63
N ALA A 149 21.28 20.24 4.29
CA ALA A 149 21.55 21.64 3.89
C ALA A 149 21.90 22.53 5.09
N ASP A 150 21.51 22.12 6.30
CA ASP A 150 21.72 22.86 7.54
C ASP A 150 22.98 22.41 8.32
N ALA A 151 23.77 21.47 7.76
CA ALA A 151 25.00 20.99 8.39
C ALA A 151 26.16 21.99 8.19
N PRO A 152 26.88 22.42 9.26
CA PRO A 152 27.94 23.41 9.16
C PRO A 152 29.16 22.91 8.34
N GLU A 153 29.62 23.73 7.40
CA GLU A 153 30.65 23.44 6.38
C GLU A 153 32.01 22.99 6.94
N SER A 154 32.36 23.39 8.17
CA SER A 154 33.59 22.98 8.85
C SER A 154 33.58 21.52 9.33
N LEU A 155 32.41 20.90 9.47
CA LEU A 155 32.24 19.49 9.86
C LEU A 155 32.29 18.53 8.65
N GLU A 156 32.03 19.01 7.43
CA GLU A 156 32.11 18.17 6.22
C GLU A 156 33.55 17.84 5.83
N ILE A 157 34.49 18.78 6.03
CA ILE A 157 35.91 18.58 5.70
C ILE A 157 36.57 17.55 6.63
N SER A 158 36.30 17.61 7.94
CA SER A 158 36.80 16.60 8.89
C SER A 158 36.18 15.22 8.65
N ASN A 159 34.89 15.19 8.31
CA ASN A 159 34.19 13.94 8.01
C ASN A 159 34.69 13.31 6.71
N ASN A 160 35.09 14.07 5.70
CA ASN A 160 35.64 13.52 4.45
C ASN A 160 37.02 12.87 4.64
N LEU A 161 37.83 13.35 5.58
CA LEU A 161 39.10 12.73 5.96
C LEU A 161 38.90 11.45 6.78
N GLU A 162 37.92 11.41 7.69
CA GLU A 162 37.60 10.19 8.45
C GLU A 162 36.86 9.13 7.61
N ARG A 163 36.07 9.55 6.60
CA ARG A 163 35.32 8.62 5.72
C ARG A 163 36.23 7.76 4.84
N ASN A 164 37.45 8.22 4.55
CA ASN A 164 38.45 7.45 3.79
C ASN A 164 39.20 6.41 4.65
N THR A 165 39.04 6.42 5.98
CA THR A 165 39.85 5.59 6.89
C THR A 165 39.04 4.63 7.75
N LYS A 166 37.71 4.76 7.82
CA LYS A 166 36.86 3.88 8.61
C LYS A 166 36.05 2.97 7.68
N THR A 167 36.47 1.71 7.67
CA THR A 167 35.73 0.50 7.24
C THR A 167 34.20 0.67 7.32
N GLU A 168 33.53 0.24 6.24
CA GLU A 168 32.07 0.17 6.08
C GLU A 168 31.33 -0.12 7.42
N PRO A 169 30.45 0.79 7.88
CA PRO A 169 29.59 0.49 9.01
C PRO A 169 28.47 -0.44 8.56
N SER A 170 28.31 -1.55 9.27
CA SER A 170 27.34 -2.61 9.02
C SER A 170 25.92 -2.08 8.78
N VAL A 171 25.50 -2.19 7.52
CA VAL A 171 24.14 -2.20 6.98
C VAL A 171 23.14 -2.81 7.99
N PRO A 172 21.85 -2.38 8.08
CA PRO A 172 20.82 -3.21 8.73
C PRO A 172 21.03 -4.63 8.23
N SER A 173 21.05 -5.65 9.12
CA SER A 173 21.40 -7.01 8.68
C SER A 173 20.62 -7.30 7.41
N PHE A 174 21.32 -7.31 6.27
CA PHE A 174 20.71 -7.27 4.94
C PHE A 174 19.68 -8.39 4.82
N ALA A 175 19.91 -9.47 5.57
CA ALA A 175 19.00 -10.57 5.83
C ALA A 175 17.59 -10.18 6.30
N ILE A 176 17.39 -9.31 7.29
CA ILE A 176 16.07 -9.01 7.87
C ILE A 176 15.23 -8.19 6.90
N LEU A 177 15.81 -7.13 6.32
CA LEU A 177 15.10 -6.30 5.33
C LEU A 177 14.79 -7.10 4.06
N ARG A 178 15.74 -7.92 3.60
CA ARG A 178 15.53 -8.87 2.51
C ARG A 178 14.40 -9.86 2.84
N ARG A 179 14.35 -10.38 4.06
CA ARG A 179 13.30 -11.32 4.51
C ARG A 179 11.92 -10.65 4.52
N LEU A 180 11.80 -9.44 5.05
CA LEU A 180 10.56 -8.66 5.02
C LEU A 180 10.13 -8.34 3.58
N TYR A 181 11.07 -7.93 2.73
CA TYR A 181 10.81 -7.63 1.32
C TYR A 181 10.34 -8.86 0.54
N ILE A 182 11.02 -10.01 0.67
CA ILE A 182 10.62 -11.26 0.01
C ILE A 182 9.23 -11.70 0.49
N THR A 183 8.94 -11.52 1.77
CA THR A 183 7.63 -11.86 2.34
C THR A 183 6.53 -10.96 1.78
N CYS A 184 6.78 -9.65 1.71
CA CYS A 184 5.88 -8.66 1.10
C CYS A 184 5.61 -8.99 -0.38
N LEU A 185 6.67 -9.25 -1.16
CA LEU A 185 6.56 -9.62 -2.57
C LEU A 185 5.85 -10.97 -2.76
N GLY A 186 6.12 -11.95 -1.88
CA GLY A 186 5.45 -13.24 -1.89
C GLY A 186 3.95 -13.13 -1.67
N TYR A 187 3.52 -12.33 -0.69
CA TYR A 187 2.09 -12.08 -0.46
C TYR A 187 1.43 -11.26 -1.56
N MET A 188 2.16 -10.36 -2.22
CA MET A 188 1.66 -9.65 -3.40
C MET A 188 1.37 -10.63 -4.54
N VAL A 189 2.33 -11.49 -4.88
CA VAL A 189 2.16 -12.50 -5.93
C VAL A 189 1.02 -13.45 -5.58
N LEU A 190 0.99 -13.95 -4.34
CA LEU A 190 -0.09 -14.82 -3.86
C LEU A 190 -1.46 -14.14 -3.93
N GLY A 191 -1.56 -12.86 -3.57
CA GLY A 191 -2.79 -12.07 -3.67
C GLY A 191 -3.28 -11.90 -5.11
N LEU A 192 -2.38 -11.60 -6.05
CA LEU A 192 -2.72 -11.46 -7.46
C LEU A 192 -3.11 -12.81 -8.09
N CYS A 193 -2.33 -13.87 -7.82
CA CYS A 193 -2.62 -15.22 -8.30
C CYS A 193 -3.94 -15.75 -7.75
N SER A 194 -4.22 -15.54 -6.45
CA SER A 194 -5.48 -15.95 -5.83
C SER A 194 -6.70 -15.20 -6.39
N GLY A 195 -6.56 -13.90 -6.67
CA GLY A 195 -7.61 -13.13 -7.33
C GLY A 195 -7.93 -13.64 -8.74
N LEU A 196 -6.89 -13.95 -9.52
CA LEU A 196 -7.04 -14.54 -10.85
C LEU A 196 -7.65 -15.95 -10.79
N PHE A 197 -7.18 -16.78 -9.86
CA PHE A 197 -7.68 -18.14 -9.64
C PHE A 197 -9.17 -18.13 -9.29
N TYR A 198 -9.59 -17.29 -8.36
CA TYR A 198 -11.01 -17.12 -8.02
C TYR A 198 -11.86 -16.82 -9.25
N ARG A 199 -11.44 -15.86 -10.08
CA ARG A 199 -12.20 -15.41 -11.25
C ARG A 199 -12.32 -16.49 -12.33
N GLU A 200 -11.25 -17.23 -12.59
CA GLU A 200 -11.26 -18.26 -13.63
C GLU A 200 -11.99 -19.53 -13.16
N TYR A 201 -11.80 -19.90 -11.88
CA TYR A 201 -12.36 -21.13 -11.32
C TYR A 201 -13.89 -21.06 -11.14
N THR A 202 -14.42 -19.91 -10.71
CA THR A 202 -15.89 -19.71 -10.60
C THR A 202 -16.57 -19.67 -11.96
N LYS A 203 -15.90 -19.08 -12.97
CA LYS A 203 -16.37 -19.09 -14.36
C LYS A 203 -16.45 -20.50 -14.93
N PHE A 204 -15.44 -21.34 -14.68
CA PHE A 204 -15.43 -22.74 -15.13
C PHE A 204 -16.59 -23.56 -14.55
N HIS A 205 -16.99 -23.28 -13.30
CA HIS A 205 -18.07 -24.00 -12.62
C HIS A 205 -19.45 -23.31 -12.75
N ASN A 206 -19.58 -22.27 -13.57
CA ASN A 206 -20.80 -21.47 -13.74
C ASN A 206 -21.39 -20.97 -12.40
N TYR A 207 -20.52 -20.63 -11.45
CA TYR A 207 -20.92 -20.19 -10.10
C TYR A 207 -20.89 -18.65 -10.01
N TYR A 208 -22.06 -18.04 -9.81
CA TYR A 208 -22.25 -16.58 -9.78
C TYR A 208 -22.55 -16.00 -8.38
N GLY A 209 -22.52 -16.83 -7.34
CA GLY A 209 -22.74 -16.40 -5.95
C GLY A 209 -21.48 -15.88 -5.26
N ASP A 210 -21.67 -15.20 -4.12
CA ASP A 210 -20.56 -14.77 -3.26
C ASP A 210 -19.88 -15.98 -2.61
N THR A 211 -18.55 -16.08 -2.76
CA THR A 211 -17.74 -17.14 -2.15
C THR A 211 -16.67 -16.58 -1.24
N ASN A 212 -16.28 -17.35 -0.23
CA ASN A 212 -15.14 -17.02 0.62
C ASN A 212 -13.80 -17.05 -0.14
N LEU A 213 -13.78 -17.67 -1.34
CA LEU A 213 -12.61 -17.66 -2.23
C LEU A 213 -12.29 -16.24 -2.73
N SER A 214 -13.33 -15.43 -2.97
CA SER A 214 -13.17 -14.00 -3.26
C SER A 214 -12.56 -13.25 -2.08
N VAL A 215 -12.83 -13.66 -0.84
CA VAL A 215 -12.30 -13.00 0.37
C VAL A 215 -10.81 -13.33 0.60
N MET A 216 -10.29 -14.41 0.02
CA MET A 216 -8.89 -14.83 0.16
C MET A 216 -7.89 -13.82 -0.42
N HIS A 217 -8.16 -13.30 -1.63
CA HIS A 217 -7.23 -12.37 -2.30
C HIS A 217 -7.11 -11.03 -1.55
N THR A 218 -8.21 -10.54 -0.98
CA THR A 218 -8.21 -9.28 -0.23
C THR A 218 -7.40 -9.39 1.05
N HIS A 219 -7.48 -10.52 1.78
CA HIS A 219 -6.69 -10.75 3.00
C HIS A 219 -5.20 -10.90 2.69
N ALA A 220 -4.86 -11.62 1.61
CA ALA A 220 -3.48 -11.75 1.14
C ALA A 220 -2.86 -10.38 0.76
N LEU A 221 -3.63 -9.50 0.10
CA LEU A 221 -3.14 -8.17 -0.29
C LEU A 221 -3.11 -7.17 0.87
N THR A 222 -4.14 -7.13 1.72
CA THR A 222 -4.24 -6.14 2.80
C THR A 222 -3.39 -6.51 4.01
N LEU A 223 -3.54 -7.72 4.55
CA LEU A 223 -2.80 -8.19 5.72
C LEU A 223 -1.42 -8.76 5.36
N GLY A 224 -1.22 -9.21 4.12
CA GLY A 224 0.10 -9.59 3.62
C GLY A 224 0.83 -8.39 3.07
N PHE A 225 0.55 -8.03 1.82
CA PHE A 225 1.32 -7.01 1.11
C PHE A 225 1.32 -5.63 1.79
N LEU A 226 0.14 -5.01 2.02
CA LEU A 226 0.06 -3.64 2.55
C LEU A 226 0.59 -3.54 3.98
N PHE A 227 0.23 -4.48 4.85
CA PHE A 227 0.73 -4.48 6.22
C PHE A 227 2.26 -4.67 6.27
N PHE A 228 2.83 -5.63 5.53
CA PHE A 228 4.29 -5.80 5.52
C PHE A 228 5.03 -4.62 4.86
N LEU A 229 4.40 -3.90 3.92
CA LEU A 229 4.93 -2.66 3.40
C LEU A 229 5.03 -1.57 4.48
N ILE A 230 4.03 -1.46 5.35
CA ILE A 230 4.08 -0.59 6.54
C ILE A 230 5.17 -1.06 7.50
N VAL A 231 5.28 -2.37 7.76
CA VAL A 231 6.34 -2.93 8.64
C VAL A 231 7.73 -2.65 8.08
N ILE A 232 7.94 -2.74 6.76
CA ILE A 232 9.20 -2.36 6.12
C ILE A 232 9.48 -0.88 6.36
N CYS A 233 8.49 0.00 6.17
CA CYS A 233 8.65 1.44 6.42
C CYS A 233 9.02 1.73 7.89
N LEU A 234 8.40 1.01 8.84
CA LEU A 234 8.73 1.11 10.26
C LEU A 234 10.12 0.54 10.58
N GLU A 235 10.53 -0.56 9.97
CA GLU A 235 11.90 -1.09 10.15
C GLU A 235 12.96 -0.10 9.67
N VAL A 236 12.65 0.57 8.57
CA VAL A 236 13.42 1.65 7.95
C VAL A 236 13.51 2.85 8.93
N THR A 237 12.40 3.33 9.50
CA THR A 237 12.42 4.53 10.37
C THR A 237 12.91 4.29 11.79
N ILE A 238 12.41 3.26 12.48
CA ILE A 238 12.60 3.04 13.92
C ILE A 238 13.39 1.77 14.26
N ARG A 239 13.81 0.98 13.26
CA ARG A 239 14.51 -0.32 13.42
C ARG A 239 13.84 -1.23 14.44
N ILE A 240 12.56 -1.52 14.21
CA ILE A 240 11.72 -2.33 15.09
C ILE A 240 12.29 -3.76 15.33
N SER A 241 13.11 -4.28 14.41
CA SER A 241 13.79 -5.59 14.49
C SER A 241 14.79 -5.72 15.65
N ARG A 242 15.30 -4.59 16.16
CA ARG A 242 16.27 -4.58 17.27
C ARG A 242 15.63 -4.96 18.62
N TYR A 243 14.31 -4.91 18.71
CA TYR A 243 13.60 -5.13 19.97
C TYR A 243 13.21 -6.61 20.16
N LYS A 244 13.36 -7.08 21.40
CA LYS A 244 13.02 -8.46 21.79
C LYS A 244 11.53 -8.74 21.54
N GLY A 245 11.24 -9.66 20.63
CA GLY A 245 9.88 -10.05 20.25
C GLY A 245 9.58 -9.89 18.76
N PHE A 246 10.45 -9.24 17.99
CA PHE A 246 10.23 -9.08 16.54
C PHE A 246 10.19 -10.41 15.79
N GLU A 247 11.13 -11.33 16.03
CA GLU A 247 11.11 -12.67 15.41
C GLU A 247 9.85 -13.47 15.78
N ALA A 248 9.39 -13.35 17.04
CA ALA A 248 8.16 -13.99 17.48
C ALA A 248 6.94 -13.38 16.76
N PHE A 249 6.84 -12.04 16.70
CA PHE A 249 5.81 -11.35 15.92
C PHE A 249 5.81 -11.86 14.47
N PHE A 250 6.97 -11.84 13.82
CA PHE A 250 7.10 -12.22 12.42
C PHE A 250 6.64 -13.67 12.21
N LEU A 251 7.04 -14.60 13.08
CA LEU A 251 6.60 -15.99 13.01
C LEU A 251 5.08 -16.15 13.22
N TYR A 252 4.55 -15.66 14.34
CA TYR A 252 3.14 -15.83 14.70
C TYR A 252 2.20 -15.15 13.70
N TYR A 253 2.57 -13.97 13.22
CA TYR A 253 1.77 -13.23 12.25
C TYR A 253 1.72 -13.93 10.89
N ASN A 254 2.88 -14.34 10.33
CA ASN A 254 2.92 -15.05 9.06
C ASN A 254 2.22 -16.40 9.14
N LEU A 255 2.42 -17.14 10.25
CA LEU A 255 1.75 -18.42 10.48
C LEU A 255 0.24 -18.25 10.55
N GLY A 256 -0.25 -17.28 11.32
CA GLY A 256 -1.68 -16.97 11.41
C GLY A 256 -2.27 -16.57 10.05
N LEU A 257 -1.58 -15.72 9.30
CA LEU A 257 -2.03 -15.26 7.98
C LEU A 257 -2.10 -16.40 6.97
N ILE A 258 -1.11 -17.30 6.94
CA ILE A 258 -1.12 -18.48 6.06
C ILE A 258 -2.30 -19.39 6.41
N ILE A 259 -2.54 -19.66 7.70
CA ILE A 259 -3.67 -20.49 8.14
C ILE A 259 -5.00 -19.85 7.73
N THR A 260 -5.15 -18.54 7.90
CA THR A 260 -6.36 -17.81 7.48
C THR A 260 -6.56 -17.89 5.96
N ILE A 261 -5.52 -17.68 5.15
CA ILE A 261 -5.59 -17.78 3.69
C ILE A 261 -5.98 -19.20 3.25
N LEU A 262 -5.33 -20.22 3.81
CA LEU A 262 -5.63 -21.62 3.50
C LEU A 262 -7.06 -21.99 3.89
N HIS A 263 -7.53 -21.53 5.06
CA HIS A 263 -8.90 -21.76 5.49
C HIS A 263 -9.92 -21.10 4.56
N LEU A 264 -9.70 -19.84 4.17
CA LEU A 264 -10.57 -19.12 3.24
C LEU A 264 -10.60 -19.80 1.85
N GLY A 265 -9.44 -20.25 1.37
CA GLY A 265 -9.33 -21.01 0.13
C GLY A 265 -10.09 -22.33 0.18
N TRP A 266 -9.85 -23.12 1.23
CA TRP A 266 -10.52 -24.40 1.44
C TRP A 266 -12.04 -24.24 1.55
N ARG A 267 -12.51 -23.33 2.39
CA ARG A 267 -13.93 -23.05 2.55
C ARG A 267 -14.56 -22.53 1.25
N GLY A 268 -13.84 -21.70 0.51
CA GLY A 268 -14.28 -21.19 -0.80
C GLY A 268 -14.45 -22.30 -1.83
N LEU A 269 -13.54 -23.27 -1.89
CA LEU A 269 -13.65 -24.43 -2.78
C LEU A 269 -14.81 -25.36 -2.40
N LEU A 270 -14.98 -25.63 -1.10
CA LEU A 270 -16.08 -26.47 -0.59
C LEU A 270 -17.46 -25.88 -0.91
N GLN A 271 -17.61 -24.55 -0.90
CA GLN A 271 -18.83 -23.85 -1.30
C GLN A 271 -19.18 -24.09 -2.77
N ILE A 272 -18.16 -24.08 -3.64
CA ILE A 272 -18.35 -24.32 -5.08
C ILE A 272 -18.74 -25.79 -5.34
N TRP A 273 -18.21 -26.73 -4.55
CA TRP A 273 -18.57 -28.15 -4.62
C TRP A 273 -19.89 -28.51 -3.93
N GLY A 274 -20.62 -27.53 -3.37
CA GLY A 274 -21.93 -27.76 -2.74
C GLY A 274 -21.88 -28.49 -1.39
N THR A 275 -20.71 -28.56 -0.76
CA THR A 275 -20.53 -29.22 0.54
C THR A 275 -20.64 -28.22 1.69
N THR A 276 -21.33 -28.59 2.77
CA THR A 276 -21.59 -27.72 3.94
C THR A 276 -20.64 -27.98 5.11
N LEU A 277 -19.43 -28.50 4.85
CA LEU A 277 -18.46 -28.80 5.89
C LEU A 277 -17.91 -27.50 6.49
N ASN A 278 -18.44 -27.12 7.65
CA ASN A 278 -18.11 -25.85 8.29
C ASN A 278 -17.06 -26.06 9.39
N ILE A 279 -15.78 -25.96 9.04
CA ILE A 279 -14.67 -26.13 9.99
C ILE A 279 -14.39 -24.79 10.70
N ALA A 280 -15.34 -24.33 11.52
CA ALA A 280 -15.27 -23.05 12.21
C ALA A 280 -14.04 -22.92 13.15
N HIS A 281 -13.57 -24.05 13.70
CA HIS A 281 -12.43 -24.07 14.63
C HIS A 281 -11.11 -23.64 13.97
N VAL A 282 -10.91 -23.93 12.68
CA VAL A 282 -9.68 -23.56 11.95
C VAL A 282 -9.62 -22.05 11.71
N ALA A 283 -10.77 -21.41 11.45
CA ALA A 283 -10.85 -19.95 11.35
C ALA A 283 -10.46 -19.26 12.66
N GLY A 284 -10.98 -19.77 13.79
CA GLY A 284 -10.67 -19.24 15.12
C GLY A 284 -9.17 -19.33 15.46
N PHE A 285 -8.51 -20.41 15.06
CA PHE A 285 -7.08 -20.60 15.29
C PHE A 285 -6.21 -19.60 14.51
N GLY A 286 -6.56 -19.29 13.26
CA GLY A 286 -5.88 -18.26 12.46
C GLY A 286 -5.99 -16.86 13.10
N HIS A 287 -7.21 -16.47 13.52
CA HIS A 287 -7.42 -15.20 14.22
C HIS A 287 -6.70 -15.11 15.57
N PHE A 288 -6.66 -16.22 16.33
CA PHE A 288 -5.92 -16.28 17.59
C PHE A 288 -4.41 -16.01 17.38
N LEU A 289 -3.79 -16.66 16.40
CA LEU A 289 -2.36 -16.45 16.08
C LEU A 289 -2.08 -15.04 15.55
N LEU A 290 -2.96 -14.51 14.68
CA LEU A 290 -2.85 -13.12 14.19
C LEU A 290 -2.95 -12.11 15.34
N SER A 291 -3.81 -12.35 16.31
CA SER A 291 -3.98 -11.49 17.48
C SER A 291 -2.73 -11.49 18.35
N ILE A 292 -2.14 -12.65 18.62
CA ILE A 292 -0.86 -12.78 19.33
C ILE A 292 0.25 -12.04 18.57
N GLY A 293 0.33 -12.22 17.25
CA GLY A 293 1.29 -11.52 16.40
C GLY A 293 1.15 -10.01 16.52
N LEU A 294 -0.07 -9.47 16.40
CA LEU A 294 -0.33 -8.03 16.53
C LEU A 294 0.00 -7.49 17.92
N ILE A 295 -0.32 -8.20 19.00
CA ILE A 295 0.04 -7.79 20.36
C ILE A 295 1.57 -7.67 20.50
N MET A 296 2.31 -8.64 19.97
CA MET A 296 3.78 -8.60 19.99
C MET A 296 4.34 -7.47 19.12
N PHE A 297 3.72 -7.20 17.97
CA PHE A 297 4.06 -6.07 17.11
C PHE A 297 3.90 -4.73 17.83
N PHE A 298 2.73 -4.49 18.44
CA PHE A 298 2.46 -3.25 19.19
C PHE A 298 3.37 -3.11 20.41
N ARG A 299 3.74 -4.22 21.07
CA ARG A 299 4.72 -4.20 22.15
C ARG A 299 6.09 -3.74 21.64
N CYS A 300 6.54 -4.27 20.51
CA CYS A 300 7.81 -3.84 19.89
C CYS A 300 7.75 -2.37 19.47
N LEU A 301 6.62 -1.93 18.89
CA LEU A 301 6.39 -0.55 18.48
C LEU A 301 6.43 0.40 19.68
N TRP A 302 5.77 0.05 20.79
CA TRP A 302 5.77 0.85 22.02
C TRP A 302 7.18 1.06 22.58
N PHE A 303 7.98 -0.02 22.65
CA PHE A 303 9.37 0.08 23.11
C PHE A 303 10.26 0.85 22.15
N ALA A 304 10.00 0.77 20.84
CA ALA A 304 10.72 1.53 19.84
C ALA A 304 10.46 3.04 19.96
N ILE A 305 9.19 3.43 20.14
CA ILE A 305 8.79 4.84 20.30
C ILE A 305 9.37 5.42 21.59
N LYS A 306 9.30 4.71 22.72
CA LYS A 306 9.80 5.22 24.02
C LYS A 306 11.30 5.51 24.03
N LYS A 307 12.06 4.96 23.09
CA LYS A 307 13.52 5.04 23.04
C LYS A 307 14.04 5.97 21.93
N THR A 308 13.13 6.51 21.11
CA THR A 308 13.40 7.52 20.08
C THR A 308 13.22 8.90 20.68
#